data_AF-A0A6A5RLX9-F1
#
_entry.id   AF-A0A6A5RLX9-F1
#
_cell.length_a   1.000
_cell.length_b   1.000
_cell.length_c   1.000
_cell.angle_alpha   90.00
_cell.angle_beta   90.00
_cell.angle_gamma   90.00
#
_symmetry.space_group_name_H-M   'P 1'
#
loop_
_entity.id
_entity.type
_entity.pdbx_description
1 polymer ?
#
loop_
_entity_poly.entity_id
_entity_poly.type
_entity_poly.pdbx_seq_one_letter_code
_entity_poly.pdbx_strand_id
1 'polypeptide(L)'
;MLDDAAEESKAKGCQHLASLFSTLQLDKDKSATFLARTGYHDLFTSTLFPLLTHIPTLTPESDSLTLFKAVYEPLRSLAALCASHAASVRLLDRTMREGVLVPLSHFPTPSTYPRLATHVFDETARLAGRLGIETAKHLPGLIPLVTGVMQDPFVLAHRELAVAAVRVMQALMQNCWPRIPAHRGAVTLGLCVLKGRCEEEGGRIGDDKLSEFGAELKDTAELLDVVLSQSEVKAAWERERAALVEADEGLRGFFEQRAGEE
;
A
#
# COMPACT_ATOMS: atom_id res chain seq x y z
N MET A 1 -22.13 -24.92 4.70
CA MET A 1 -22.84 -24.23 5.81
C MET A 1 -22.31 -24.57 7.21
N LEU A 2 -21.19 -25.29 7.37
CA LEU A 2 -20.49 -25.46 8.65
C LEU A 2 -19.18 -24.66 8.73
N ASP A 3 -18.64 -24.19 7.59
CA ASP A 3 -17.40 -23.39 7.57
C ASP A 3 -17.63 -21.89 7.79
N ASP A 4 -18.71 -21.29 7.29
CA ASP A 4 -18.91 -19.82 7.35
C ASP A 4 -18.80 -19.22 8.79
N ALA A 5 -19.08 -20.02 9.83
CA ALA A 5 -18.96 -19.61 11.23
C ALA A 5 -17.51 -19.58 11.75
N ALA A 6 -16.59 -20.30 11.11
CA ALA A 6 -15.19 -20.41 11.52
C ALA A 6 -14.41 -19.13 11.19
N GLU A 7 -14.57 -18.58 9.99
CA GLU A 7 -13.92 -17.34 9.55
C GLU A 7 -14.41 -16.13 10.36
N GLU A 8 -15.72 -16.05 10.63
CA GLU A 8 -16.28 -14.99 11.47
C GLU A 8 -15.75 -15.08 12.91
N SER A 9 -15.61 -16.29 13.45
CA SER A 9 -15.04 -16.50 14.80
C SER A 9 -13.57 -16.12 14.87
N LYS A 10 -12.77 -16.46 13.84
CA LYS A 10 -11.36 -16.02 13.72
C LYS A 10 -11.26 -14.50 13.65
N ALA A 11 -12.13 -13.83 12.89
CA ALA A 11 -12.17 -12.37 12.78
C ALA A 11 -12.51 -11.71 14.13
N LYS A 12 -13.50 -12.23 14.86
CA LYS A 12 -13.82 -11.79 16.23
C LYS A 12 -12.64 -11.96 17.17
N GLY A 13 -11.94 -13.09 17.10
CA GLY A 13 -10.70 -13.33 17.85
C GLY A 13 -9.65 -12.25 17.61
N CYS A 14 -9.45 -11.85 16.35
CA CYS A 14 -8.53 -10.76 16.00
C CYS A 14 -8.96 -9.41 16.59
N GLN A 15 -10.26 -9.10 16.61
CA GLN A 15 -10.79 -7.87 17.21
C GLN A 15 -10.56 -7.83 18.74
N HIS A 16 -10.73 -8.97 19.42
CA HIS A 16 -10.42 -9.09 20.84
C HIS A 16 -8.92 -8.92 21.11
N LEU A 17 -8.05 -9.51 20.28
CA LEU A 17 -6.62 -9.31 20.38
C LEU A 17 -6.22 -7.85 20.15
N ALA A 18 -6.80 -7.18 19.16
CA ALA A 18 -6.58 -5.76 18.94
C ALA A 18 -6.95 -4.93 20.18
N SER A 19 -8.11 -5.18 20.78
CA SER A 19 -8.57 -4.49 21.99
C SER A 19 -7.65 -4.75 23.19
N LEU A 20 -7.19 -6.01 23.35
CA LEU A 20 -6.22 -6.38 24.37
C LEU A 20 -4.90 -5.63 24.16
N PHE A 21 -4.36 -5.61 22.95
CA PHE A 21 -3.10 -4.94 22.64
C PHE A 21 -3.18 -3.44 22.86
N SER A 22 -4.28 -2.79 22.47
CA SER A 22 -4.53 -1.37 22.77
C SER A 22 -4.53 -1.11 24.28
N THR A 23 -5.08 -2.03 25.07
CA THR A 23 -5.05 -1.93 26.55
C THR A 23 -3.64 -2.10 27.10
N LEU A 24 -2.86 -3.06 26.56
CA LEU A 24 -1.47 -3.29 26.97
C LEU A 24 -0.55 -2.11 26.63
N GLN A 25 -0.88 -1.32 25.61
CA GLN A 25 -0.11 -0.12 25.24
C GLN A 25 -0.20 1.00 26.29
N LEU A 26 -1.18 0.96 27.21
CA LEU A 26 -1.29 1.94 28.31
C LEU A 26 -0.08 1.91 29.26
N ASP A 27 0.54 0.74 29.43
CA ASP A 27 1.82 0.57 30.14
C ASP A 27 2.78 -0.23 29.24
N LYS A 28 3.16 0.41 28.12
CA LYS A 28 3.91 -0.22 27.04
C LYS A 28 5.18 -0.94 27.53
N ASP A 29 5.98 -0.30 28.38
CA ASP A 29 7.29 -0.85 28.76
C ASP A 29 7.17 -2.14 29.57
N LYS A 30 6.22 -2.17 30.53
CA LYS A 30 5.94 -3.40 31.29
C LYS A 30 5.34 -4.47 30.41
N SER A 31 4.37 -4.11 29.58
CA SER A 31 3.71 -5.05 28.67
C SER A 31 4.69 -5.66 27.65
N ALA A 32 5.53 -4.84 27.04
CA ALA A 32 6.53 -5.30 26.07
C ALA A 32 7.54 -6.27 26.72
N THR A 33 7.99 -5.95 27.93
CA THR A 33 8.89 -6.81 28.71
C THR A 33 8.21 -8.14 29.07
N PHE A 34 6.95 -8.09 29.50
CA PHE A 34 6.17 -9.28 29.82
C PHE A 34 5.99 -10.18 28.60
N LEU A 35 5.51 -9.63 27.48
CA LEU A 35 5.27 -10.37 26.23
C LEU A 35 6.54 -11.01 25.69
N ALA A 36 7.68 -10.32 25.77
CA ALA A 36 8.98 -10.86 25.37
C ALA A 36 9.43 -11.99 26.29
N ARG A 37 9.31 -11.83 27.61
CA ARG A 37 9.75 -12.83 28.60
C ARG A 37 8.92 -14.11 28.58
N THR A 38 7.62 -14.01 28.32
CA THR A 38 6.71 -15.17 28.31
C THR A 38 6.60 -15.85 26.95
N GLY A 39 7.19 -15.29 25.89
CA GLY A 39 7.07 -15.81 24.53
C GLY A 39 5.70 -15.58 23.88
N TYR A 40 4.83 -14.77 24.51
CA TYR A 40 3.50 -14.49 23.95
C TYR A 40 3.55 -13.69 22.65
N HIS A 41 4.61 -12.91 22.45
CA HIS A 41 4.82 -12.24 21.18
C HIS A 41 4.89 -13.26 20.02
N ASP A 42 5.67 -14.32 20.19
CA ASP A 42 5.82 -15.37 19.18
C ASP A 42 4.53 -16.16 19.01
N LEU A 43 3.86 -16.51 20.12
CA LEU A 43 2.55 -17.19 20.09
C LEU A 43 1.50 -16.39 19.29
N PHE A 44 1.38 -15.08 19.55
CA PHE A 44 0.40 -14.26 18.85
C PHE A 44 0.75 -14.14 17.37
N THR A 45 2.02 -13.94 17.01
CA THR A 45 2.41 -13.91 15.60
C THR A 45 2.18 -15.25 14.91
N SER A 46 2.53 -16.39 15.52
CA SER A 46 2.31 -17.72 14.93
C SER A 46 0.83 -18.04 14.72
N THR A 47 -0.06 -17.37 15.44
CA THR A 47 -1.51 -17.52 15.31
C THR A 47 -2.11 -16.56 14.27
N LEU A 48 -1.61 -15.32 14.20
CA LEU A 48 -2.13 -14.29 13.30
C LEU A 48 -1.66 -14.47 11.84
N PHE A 49 -0.39 -14.83 11.62
CA PHE A 49 0.16 -14.94 10.26
C PHE A 49 -0.55 -15.97 9.36
N PRO A 50 -0.94 -17.17 9.85
CA PRO A 50 -1.73 -18.11 9.05
C PRO A 50 -3.06 -17.54 8.54
N LEU A 51 -3.63 -16.54 9.21
CA LEU A 51 -4.89 -15.93 8.75
C LEU A 51 -4.72 -15.16 7.43
N LEU A 52 -3.50 -14.71 7.11
CA LEU A 52 -3.17 -14.03 5.86
C LEU A 52 -3.03 -15.00 4.67
N THR A 53 -3.13 -16.32 4.89
CA THR A 53 -3.13 -17.31 3.79
C THR A 53 -4.54 -17.69 3.34
N HIS A 54 -5.59 -17.16 3.99
CA HIS A 54 -6.98 -17.30 3.54
C HIS A 54 -7.22 -16.37 2.35
N ILE A 55 -6.84 -16.84 1.17
CA ILE A 55 -6.95 -16.10 -0.09
C ILE A 55 -8.06 -16.69 -1.00
N PRO A 56 -8.61 -15.88 -1.92
CA PRO A 56 -9.73 -16.24 -2.81
C PRO A 56 -9.63 -17.56 -3.60
N THR A 57 -8.44 -18.13 -3.77
CA THR A 57 -8.24 -19.40 -4.48
C THR A 57 -8.80 -20.60 -3.70
N LEU A 58 -8.89 -20.49 -2.37
CA LEU A 58 -9.33 -21.56 -1.47
C LEU A 58 -10.41 -21.11 -0.48
N THR A 59 -10.55 -19.81 -0.24
CA THR A 59 -11.52 -19.21 0.69
C THR A 59 -12.35 -18.19 -0.07
N PRO A 60 -13.67 -18.08 0.07
CA PRO A 60 -14.45 -17.05 -0.62
C PRO A 60 -13.88 -15.64 -0.43
N GLU A 61 -14.02 -14.76 -1.43
CA GLU A 61 -13.46 -13.39 -1.36
C GLU A 61 -14.02 -12.60 -0.17
N SER A 62 -15.32 -12.73 0.13
CA SER A 62 -15.97 -12.09 1.28
C SER A 62 -15.30 -12.45 2.60
N ASP A 63 -14.91 -13.70 2.75
CA ASP A 63 -14.40 -14.25 4.00
C ASP A 63 -12.92 -13.93 4.14
N SER A 64 -12.18 -14.03 3.02
CA SER A 64 -10.80 -13.55 2.89
C SER A 64 -10.71 -12.06 3.27
N LEU A 65 -11.60 -11.23 2.74
CA LEU A 65 -11.68 -9.81 3.06
C LEU A 65 -12.00 -9.56 4.54
N THR A 66 -12.91 -10.34 5.11
CA THR A 66 -13.29 -10.23 6.52
C THR A 66 -12.11 -10.54 7.44
N LEU A 67 -11.35 -11.60 7.14
CA LEU A 67 -10.15 -11.97 7.89
C LEU A 67 -9.03 -10.94 7.74
N PHE A 68 -8.76 -10.50 6.50
CA PHE A 68 -7.72 -9.49 6.24
C PHE A 68 -8.04 -8.18 6.95
N LYS A 69 -9.29 -7.72 6.93
CA LYS A 69 -9.72 -6.53 7.69
C LYS A 69 -9.46 -6.67 9.19
N ALA A 70 -9.60 -7.88 9.73
CA ALA A 70 -9.45 -8.12 11.16
C ALA A 70 -7.99 -8.31 11.61
N VAL A 71 -7.10 -8.85 10.76
CA VAL A 71 -5.76 -9.31 11.17
C VAL A 71 -4.67 -8.22 11.18
N TYR A 72 -4.75 -7.21 10.31
CA TYR A 72 -3.69 -6.20 10.22
C TYR A 72 -3.59 -5.33 11.48
N GLU A 73 -4.72 -4.94 12.05
CA GLU A 73 -4.73 -4.12 13.27
C GLU A 73 -4.00 -4.79 14.46
N PRO A 74 -4.33 -6.03 14.86
CA PRO A 74 -3.59 -6.69 15.94
C PRO A 74 -2.12 -6.91 15.60
N LEU A 75 -1.75 -7.19 14.34
CA LEU A 75 -0.34 -7.27 13.94
C LEU A 75 0.39 -5.93 14.13
N ARG A 76 -0.25 -4.82 13.72
CA ARG A 76 0.30 -3.47 13.88
C ARG A 76 0.43 -3.09 15.36
N SER A 77 -0.60 -3.38 16.15
CA SER A 77 -0.62 -3.12 17.59
C SER A 77 0.40 -3.98 18.35
N LEU A 78 0.59 -5.24 17.96
CA LEU A 78 1.62 -6.11 18.51
C LEU A 78 3.03 -5.59 18.19
N ALA A 79 3.25 -5.09 16.95
CA ALA A 79 4.52 -4.46 16.60
C ALA A 79 4.82 -3.20 17.42
N ALA A 80 3.81 -2.46 17.87
CA ALA A 80 3.98 -1.31 18.76
C ALA A 80 4.37 -1.73 20.19
N LEU A 81 4.03 -2.96 20.58
CA LEU A 81 4.34 -3.60 21.87
C LEU A 81 5.66 -4.38 21.86
N CYS A 82 6.46 -4.31 20.79
CA CYS A 82 7.79 -4.89 20.79
C CYS A 82 8.72 -4.16 21.79
N ALA A 83 9.54 -4.93 22.51
CA ALA A 83 10.49 -4.41 23.49
C ALA A 83 11.64 -3.56 22.89
N SER A 84 11.83 -3.59 21.56
CA SER A 84 12.83 -2.77 20.88
C SER A 84 12.35 -2.35 19.49
N HIS A 85 12.90 -1.25 19.00
CA HIS A 85 12.64 -0.79 17.63
C HIS A 85 13.03 -1.87 16.59
N ALA A 86 14.17 -2.52 16.76
CA ALA A 86 14.60 -3.59 15.87
C ALA A 86 13.62 -4.78 15.85
N ALA A 87 13.02 -5.14 16.98
CA ALA A 87 11.98 -6.18 17.02
C ALA A 87 10.69 -5.73 16.31
N SER A 88 10.31 -4.47 16.49
CA SER A 88 9.16 -3.87 15.79
C SER A 88 9.35 -3.90 14.27
N VAL A 89 10.50 -3.44 13.78
CA VAL A 89 10.86 -3.47 12.35
C VAL A 89 10.82 -4.89 11.81
N ARG A 90 11.39 -5.88 12.53
CA ARG A 90 11.34 -7.29 12.09
C ARG A 90 9.92 -7.82 11.93
N LEU A 91 9.01 -7.49 12.86
CA LEU A 91 7.62 -7.90 12.76
C LEU A 91 6.92 -7.21 11.58
N LEU A 92 7.09 -5.89 11.44
CA LEU A 92 6.49 -5.14 10.32
C LEU A 92 7.04 -5.59 8.95
N ASP A 93 8.33 -5.89 8.86
CA ASP A 93 8.96 -6.47 7.67
C ASP A 93 8.34 -7.82 7.33
N ARG A 94 8.10 -8.65 8.34
CA ARG A 94 7.41 -9.93 8.17
C ARG A 94 5.98 -9.72 7.68
N THR A 95 5.26 -8.75 8.25
CA THR A 95 3.90 -8.38 7.80
C THR A 95 3.89 -7.88 6.36
N MET A 96 4.87 -7.07 5.94
CA MET A 96 4.99 -6.63 4.54
C MET A 96 5.24 -7.82 3.60
N ARG A 97 6.12 -8.77 3.96
CA ARG A 97 6.39 -9.93 3.10
C ARG A 97 5.23 -10.92 3.08
N GLU A 98 4.80 -11.40 4.24
CA GLU A 98 3.83 -12.51 4.37
C GLU A 98 2.38 -12.03 4.30
N GLY A 99 2.09 -10.78 4.67
CA GLY A 99 0.74 -10.22 4.65
C GLY A 99 0.41 -9.43 3.40
N VAL A 100 1.39 -8.74 2.82
CA VAL A 100 1.17 -7.90 1.62
C VAL A 100 1.67 -8.60 0.37
N LEU A 101 2.98 -8.81 0.25
CA LEU A 101 3.59 -9.28 -1.00
C LEU A 101 3.12 -10.68 -1.36
N VAL A 102 3.13 -11.61 -0.41
CA VAL A 102 2.72 -13.00 -0.64
C VAL A 102 1.27 -13.07 -1.13
N PRO A 103 0.25 -12.52 -0.43
CA PRO A 103 -1.12 -12.59 -0.92
C PRO A 103 -1.31 -11.93 -2.29
N LEU A 104 -0.79 -10.73 -2.50
CA LEU A 104 -0.92 -10.02 -3.78
C LEU A 104 -0.27 -10.77 -4.95
N SER A 105 0.85 -11.46 -4.72
CA SER A 105 1.51 -12.26 -5.74
C SER A 105 0.77 -13.54 -6.11
N HIS A 106 -0.12 -14.03 -5.24
CA HIS A 106 -0.97 -15.19 -5.51
C HIS A 106 -2.28 -14.82 -6.22
N PHE A 107 -2.63 -13.53 -6.26
CA PHE A 107 -3.76 -13.10 -7.08
C PHE A 107 -3.36 -13.19 -8.56
N PRO A 108 -4.23 -13.68 -9.47
CA PRO A 108 -3.89 -13.74 -10.90
C PRO A 108 -3.45 -12.37 -11.44
N THR A 109 -4.17 -11.33 -11.02
CA THR A 109 -3.73 -9.93 -11.03
C THR A 109 -4.25 -9.26 -9.76
N PRO A 110 -3.61 -8.19 -9.25
CA PRO A 110 -4.16 -7.46 -8.09
C PRO A 110 -5.59 -6.94 -8.33
N SER A 111 -5.95 -6.64 -9.59
CA SER A 111 -7.29 -6.21 -9.98
C SER A 111 -8.36 -7.32 -9.95
N THR A 112 -7.96 -8.60 -9.83
CA THR A 112 -8.90 -9.74 -9.84
C THR A 112 -9.85 -9.71 -8.63
N TYR A 113 -9.35 -9.28 -7.47
CA TYR A 113 -10.11 -9.18 -6.22
C TYR A 113 -10.04 -7.75 -5.70
N PRO A 114 -10.72 -6.80 -6.36
CA PRO A 114 -10.45 -5.38 -6.18
C PRO A 114 -10.68 -4.92 -4.75
N ARG A 115 -11.71 -5.43 -4.06
CA ARG A 115 -12.01 -5.05 -2.68
C ARG A 115 -10.94 -5.52 -1.70
N LEU A 116 -10.41 -6.73 -1.91
CA LEU A 116 -9.35 -7.30 -1.10
C LEU A 116 -8.01 -6.59 -1.39
N ALA A 117 -7.68 -6.37 -2.66
CA ALA A 117 -6.48 -5.67 -3.06
C ALA A 117 -6.46 -4.21 -2.56
N THR A 118 -7.59 -3.49 -2.62
CA THR A 118 -7.73 -2.14 -2.04
C THR A 118 -7.36 -2.16 -0.56
N HIS A 119 -7.93 -3.10 0.21
CA HIS A 119 -7.65 -3.21 1.64
C HIS A 119 -6.17 -3.51 1.91
N VAL A 120 -5.57 -4.44 1.15
CA VAL A 120 -4.14 -4.77 1.30
C VAL A 120 -3.25 -3.57 0.93
N PHE A 121 -3.62 -2.79 -0.09
CA PHE A 121 -2.88 -1.58 -0.49
C PHE A 121 -2.98 -0.49 0.57
N ASP A 122 -4.16 -0.24 1.13
CA ASP A 122 -4.32 0.70 2.25
C ASP A 122 -3.43 0.31 3.45
N GLU A 123 -3.38 -0.99 3.78
CA GLU A 123 -2.47 -1.49 4.82
C GLU A 123 -1.00 -1.40 4.41
N THR A 124 -0.68 -1.55 3.13
CA THR A 124 0.68 -1.37 2.59
C THR A 124 1.16 0.06 2.85
N ALA A 125 0.34 1.08 2.56
CA ALA A 125 0.68 2.47 2.83
C ALA A 125 0.91 2.73 4.33
N ARG A 126 0.05 2.17 5.19
CA ARG A 126 0.19 2.27 6.65
C ARG A 126 1.45 1.58 7.17
N LEU A 127 1.78 0.41 6.63
CA LEU A 127 2.99 -0.34 7.00
C LEU A 127 4.25 0.40 6.53
N ALA A 128 4.23 0.94 5.31
CA ALA A 128 5.32 1.74 4.77
C ALA A 128 5.64 2.96 5.65
N GLY A 129 4.62 3.70 6.09
CA GLY A 129 4.81 4.83 7.01
C GLY A 129 5.38 4.45 8.38
N ARG A 130 5.16 3.21 8.85
CA ARG A 130 5.73 2.72 10.12
C ARG A 130 7.13 2.13 9.98
N LEU A 131 7.42 1.50 8.84
CA LEU A 131 8.76 1.00 8.52
C LEU A 131 9.71 2.15 8.14
N GLY A 132 9.18 3.25 7.58
CA GLY A 132 9.99 4.34 7.09
C GLY A 132 10.92 3.87 5.98
N ILE A 133 12.19 4.28 6.04
CA ILE A 133 13.22 3.92 5.05
C ILE A 133 13.46 2.42 4.93
N GLU A 134 13.14 1.62 5.96
CA GLU A 134 13.23 0.16 5.90
C GLU A 134 12.28 -0.43 4.84
N THR A 135 11.24 0.30 4.44
CA THR A 135 10.34 -0.09 3.35
C THR A 135 11.08 -0.28 2.03
N ALA A 136 12.22 0.39 1.83
CA ALA A 136 12.98 0.39 0.59
C ALA A 136 13.35 -1.02 0.09
N LYS A 137 13.58 -1.96 1.02
CA LYS A 137 13.91 -3.37 0.67
C LYS A 137 12.77 -4.10 -0.04
N HIS A 138 11.55 -3.62 0.08
CA HIS A 138 10.34 -4.21 -0.51
C HIS A 138 9.96 -3.56 -1.84
N LEU A 139 10.61 -2.47 -2.26
CA LEU A 139 10.32 -1.78 -3.53
C LEU A 139 10.33 -2.71 -4.76
N PRO A 140 11.29 -3.64 -4.91
CA PRO A 140 11.29 -4.53 -6.08
C PRO A 140 10.02 -5.40 -6.19
N GLY A 141 9.37 -5.73 -5.07
CA GLY A 141 8.11 -6.45 -5.04
C GLY A 141 6.89 -5.53 -5.14
N LEU A 142 6.93 -4.38 -4.47
CA LEU A 142 5.79 -3.45 -4.40
C LEU A 142 5.58 -2.66 -5.70
N ILE A 143 6.67 -2.16 -6.31
CA ILE A 143 6.57 -1.32 -7.51
C ILE A 143 5.81 -2.03 -8.64
N PRO A 144 6.17 -3.26 -9.05
CA PRO A 144 5.45 -3.96 -10.13
C PRO A 144 3.97 -4.18 -9.82
N LEU A 145 3.61 -4.48 -8.56
CA LEU A 145 2.22 -4.70 -8.15
C LEU A 145 1.41 -3.40 -8.24
N VAL A 146 1.95 -2.29 -7.72
CA VAL A 146 1.27 -0.99 -7.71
C VAL A 146 1.16 -0.44 -9.14
N THR A 147 2.24 -0.46 -9.91
CA THR A 147 2.20 0.03 -11.30
C THR A 147 1.36 -0.88 -12.19
N GLY A 148 1.31 -2.18 -11.91
CA GLY A 148 0.43 -3.12 -12.60
C GLY A 148 -1.06 -2.76 -12.45
N VAL A 149 -1.49 -2.35 -11.25
CA VAL A 149 -2.84 -1.82 -11.01
C VAL A 149 -3.07 -0.52 -11.77
N MET A 150 -2.14 0.43 -11.69
CA MET A 150 -2.26 1.71 -12.41
C MET A 150 -2.38 1.51 -13.94
N GLN A 151 -1.73 0.46 -14.45
CA GLN A 151 -1.72 0.06 -15.85
C GLN A 151 -2.81 -0.95 -16.23
N ASP A 152 -3.75 -1.31 -15.35
CA ASP A 152 -4.85 -2.24 -15.66
C ASP A 152 -5.97 -1.54 -16.47
N PRO A 153 -6.29 -1.99 -17.71
CA PRO A 153 -7.24 -1.32 -18.61
C PRO A 153 -8.61 -1.01 -18.01
N PHE A 154 -9.01 -1.73 -16.98
CA PHE A 154 -10.32 -1.62 -16.34
C PHE A 154 -10.23 -1.07 -14.91
N VAL A 155 -9.08 -0.54 -14.49
CA VAL A 155 -8.87 -0.04 -13.11
C VAL A 155 -9.92 0.99 -12.67
N LEU A 156 -10.44 1.81 -13.59
CA LEU A 156 -11.46 2.81 -13.30
C LEU A 156 -12.85 2.22 -13.01
N ALA A 157 -13.10 0.95 -13.36
CA ALA A 157 -14.26 0.21 -12.87
C ALA A 157 -14.17 -0.09 -11.36
N HIS A 158 -12.95 -0.04 -10.80
CA HIS A 158 -12.64 -0.26 -9.39
C HIS A 158 -11.89 0.94 -8.81
N ARG A 159 -12.53 2.11 -8.81
CA ARG A 159 -11.92 3.39 -8.42
C ARG A 159 -11.21 3.38 -7.07
N GLU A 160 -11.77 2.69 -6.08
CA GLU A 160 -11.14 2.57 -4.75
C GLU A 160 -9.76 1.91 -4.82
N LEU A 161 -9.58 0.92 -5.71
CA LEU A 161 -8.29 0.27 -5.92
C LEU A 161 -7.30 1.21 -6.61
N ALA A 162 -7.77 2.01 -7.58
CA ALA A 162 -6.95 3.02 -8.25
C ALA A 162 -6.44 4.06 -7.24
N VAL A 163 -7.31 4.59 -6.38
CA VAL A 163 -6.97 5.51 -5.29
C VAL A 163 -5.97 4.87 -4.33
N ALA A 164 -6.22 3.63 -3.90
CA ALA A 164 -5.30 2.93 -3.01
C ALA A 164 -3.91 2.73 -3.64
N ALA A 165 -3.83 2.45 -4.95
CA ALA A 165 -2.55 2.33 -5.66
C ALA A 165 -1.78 3.66 -5.69
N VAL A 166 -2.47 4.77 -5.95
CA VAL A 166 -1.88 6.11 -5.90
C VAL A 166 -1.35 6.43 -4.50
N ARG A 167 -2.12 6.14 -3.45
CA ARG A 167 -1.71 6.34 -2.05
C ARG A 167 -0.52 5.49 -1.64
N VAL A 168 -0.47 4.23 -2.08
CA VAL A 168 0.72 3.39 -1.87
C VAL A 168 1.92 4.03 -2.56
N MET A 169 1.80 4.49 -3.80
CA MET A 169 2.90 5.12 -4.51
C MET A 169 3.41 6.38 -3.79
N GLN A 170 2.50 7.23 -3.31
CA GLN A 170 2.85 8.39 -2.48
C GLN A 170 3.60 7.96 -1.20
N ALA A 171 3.10 6.95 -0.48
CA ALA A 171 3.76 6.44 0.72
C ALA A 171 5.15 5.87 0.40
N LEU A 172 5.31 5.17 -0.73
CA LEU A 172 6.63 4.68 -1.17
C LEU A 172 7.58 5.82 -1.49
N MET A 173 7.13 6.88 -2.15
CA MET A 173 7.96 8.06 -2.42
C MET A 173 8.36 8.76 -1.12
N GLN A 174 7.41 9.01 -0.21
CA GLN A 174 7.67 9.70 1.05
C GLN A 174 8.68 8.93 1.94
N ASN A 175 8.61 7.59 1.95
CA ASN A 175 9.43 6.77 2.83
C ASN A 175 10.72 6.26 2.15
N CYS A 176 10.74 6.14 0.83
CA CYS A 176 11.82 5.50 0.08
C CYS A 176 12.41 6.38 -1.02
N TRP A 177 12.19 7.71 -0.99
CA TRP A 177 12.66 8.65 -2.02
C TRP A 177 14.11 8.42 -2.49
N PRO A 178 15.12 8.07 -1.65
CA PRO A 178 16.49 7.86 -2.13
C PRO A 178 16.65 6.65 -3.05
N ARG A 179 15.66 5.77 -3.10
CA ARG A 179 15.67 4.52 -3.90
C ARG A 179 14.67 4.54 -5.06
N ILE A 180 13.74 5.50 -5.09
CA ILE A 180 12.79 5.69 -6.20
C ILE A 180 13.47 5.93 -7.56
N PRO A 181 14.60 6.66 -7.70
CA PRO A 181 15.28 6.86 -8.99
C PRO A 181 15.56 5.59 -9.80
N ALA A 182 15.83 4.48 -9.12
CA ALA A 182 16.06 3.17 -9.74
C ALA A 182 14.79 2.56 -10.38
N HIS A 183 13.61 3.03 -9.96
CA HIS A 183 12.30 2.56 -10.41
C HIS A 183 11.54 3.60 -11.25
N ARG A 184 12.14 4.76 -11.52
CA ARG A 184 11.48 5.92 -12.13
C ARG A 184 10.70 5.60 -13.40
N GLY A 185 11.22 4.73 -14.27
CA GLY A 185 10.57 4.38 -15.54
C GLY A 185 9.23 3.69 -15.33
N ALA A 186 9.16 2.71 -14.43
CA ALA A 186 7.93 2.00 -14.11
C ALA A 186 6.91 2.90 -13.42
N VAL A 187 7.38 3.74 -12.48
CA VAL A 187 6.53 4.69 -11.75
C VAL A 187 5.94 5.73 -12.70
N THR A 188 6.76 6.34 -13.54
CA THR A 188 6.34 7.34 -14.53
C THR A 188 5.32 6.74 -15.50
N LEU A 189 5.61 5.56 -16.04
CA LEU A 189 4.68 4.86 -16.94
C LEU A 189 3.33 4.60 -16.28
N GLY A 190 3.33 4.10 -15.03
CA GLY A 190 2.10 3.87 -14.27
C GLY A 190 1.24 5.12 -14.11
N LEU A 191 1.85 6.24 -13.72
CA LEU A 191 1.16 7.52 -13.54
C LEU A 191 0.61 8.06 -14.87
N CYS A 192 1.40 8.04 -15.95
CA CYS A 192 0.95 8.53 -17.26
C CYS A 192 -0.20 7.69 -17.81
N VAL A 193 -0.12 6.36 -17.73
CA VAL A 193 -1.18 5.46 -18.22
C VAL A 193 -2.48 5.68 -17.42
N LEU A 194 -2.38 5.80 -16.09
CA LEU A 194 -3.55 6.05 -15.25
C LEU A 194 -4.18 7.42 -15.54
N LYS A 195 -3.37 8.45 -15.79
CA LYS A 195 -3.83 9.78 -16.18
C LYS A 195 -4.60 9.74 -17.50
N GLY A 196 -4.03 9.15 -18.55
CA GLY A 196 -4.68 9.05 -19.86
C GLY A 196 -6.06 8.38 -19.76
N ARG A 197 -6.19 7.34 -18.92
CA ARG A 197 -7.48 6.70 -18.66
C ARG A 197 -8.48 7.59 -17.95
N CYS A 198 -8.02 8.40 -17.00
CA CYS A 198 -8.89 9.36 -16.33
C CYS A 198 -9.43 10.38 -17.33
N GLU A 199 -8.62 10.82 -18.29
CA GLU A 199 -9.05 11.76 -19.33
C GLU A 199 -10.05 11.13 -20.31
N GLU A 200 -9.79 9.89 -20.74
CA GLU A 200 -10.71 9.13 -21.59
C GLU A 200 -12.09 8.92 -20.94
N GLU A 201 -12.12 8.65 -19.63
CA GLU A 201 -13.36 8.41 -18.88
C GLU A 201 -14.05 9.71 -18.44
N GLY A 202 -13.29 10.77 -18.15
CA GLY A 202 -13.81 12.10 -17.79
C GLY A 202 -14.54 12.79 -18.94
N GLY A 203 -14.10 12.54 -20.18
CA GLY A 203 -14.85 12.95 -21.37
C GLY A 203 -16.23 12.28 -21.51
N ARG A 204 -16.55 11.27 -20.69
CA ARG A 204 -17.79 10.46 -20.79
C ARG A 204 -18.78 10.66 -19.63
N ILE A 205 -18.35 11.12 -18.45
CA ILE A 205 -19.19 11.14 -17.23
C ILE A 205 -18.96 12.43 -16.43
N GLY A 206 -20.03 13.07 -15.94
CA GLY A 206 -19.97 14.27 -15.10
C GLY A 206 -19.13 14.09 -13.81
N ASP A 207 -18.40 15.16 -13.44
CA ASP A 207 -16.94 15.11 -13.33
C ASP A 207 -16.37 15.38 -11.91
N ASP A 208 -17.19 15.51 -10.87
CA ASP A 208 -16.69 16.01 -9.58
C ASP A 208 -15.74 15.02 -8.86
N LYS A 209 -16.08 13.72 -8.83
CA LYS A 209 -15.24 12.69 -8.17
C LYS A 209 -14.02 12.29 -8.98
N LEU A 210 -14.10 12.42 -10.30
CA LEU A 210 -12.97 12.13 -11.18
C LEU A 210 -11.96 13.28 -11.14
N SER A 211 -12.43 14.52 -10.97
CA SER A 211 -11.62 15.69 -10.69
C SER A 211 -10.84 15.57 -9.38
N GLU A 212 -11.47 15.13 -8.28
CA GLU A 212 -10.76 14.90 -7.00
C GLU A 212 -9.66 13.82 -7.13
N PHE A 213 -9.97 12.71 -7.80
CA PHE A 213 -8.97 11.67 -8.07
C PHE A 213 -7.85 12.15 -8.99
N GLY A 214 -8.19 12.96 -10.00
CA GLY A 214 -7.23 13.59 -10.90
C GLY A 214 -6.27 14.52 -10.16
N ALA A 215 -6.75 15.24 -9.14
CA ALA A 215 -5.91 16.05 -8.26
C ALA A 215 -4.94 15.18 -7.44
N GLU A 216 -5.42 14.11 -6.78
CA GLU A 216 -4.54 13.21 -5.99
C GLU A 216 -3.49 12.50 -6.88
N LEU A 217 -3.86 12.16 -8.12
CA LEU A 217 -2.94 11.64 -9.12
C LEU A 217 -1.88 12.69 -9.53
N LYS A 218 -2.30 13.95 -9.73
CA LYS A 218 -1.38 15.06 -10.03
C LYS A 218 -0.41 15.29 -8.89
N ASP A 219 -0.90 15.37 -7.65
CA ASP A 219 -0.05 15.56 -6.46
C ASP A 219 1.02 14.46 -6.37
N THR A 220 0.69 13.24 -6.79
CA THR A 220 1.62 12.12 -6.84
C THR A 220 2.68 12.28 -7.94
N ALA A 221 2.30 12.82 -9.10
CA ALA A 221 3.24 13.13 -10.18
C ALA A 221 4.17 14.30 -9.81
N GLU A 222 3.64 15.33 -9.15
CA GLU A 222 4.45 16.43 -8.60
C GLU A 222 5.44 15.92 -7.55
N LEU A 223 5.01 15.01 -6.66
CA LEU A 223 5.90 14.36 -5.70
C LEU A 223 7.01 13.57 -6.39
N LEU A 224 6.71 12.84 -7.46
CA LEU A 224 7.73 12.15 -8.26
C LEU A 224 8.75 13.15 -8.83
N ASP A 225 8.28 14.27 -9.39
CA ASP A 225 9.17 15.30 -9.95
C ASP A 225 10.11 15.86 -8.87
N VAL A 226 9.59 16.15 -7.68
CA VAL A 226 10.41 16.60 -6.54
C VAL A 226 11.47 15.56 -6.19
N VAL A 227 11.09 14.29 -6.06
CA VAL A 227 12.01 13.20 -5.70
C VAL A 227 13.11 13.04 -6.76
N LEU A 228 12.76 13.06 -8.04
CA LEU A 228 13.73 12.86 -9.12
C LEU A 228 14.61 14.10 -9.34
N SER A 229 14.04 15.30 -9.22
CA SER A 229 14.78 16.56 -9.33
C SER A 229 15.82 16.77 -8.22
N GLN A 230 15.64 16.12 -7.07
CA GLN A 230 16.59 16.14 -5.95
C GLN A 230 17.56 14.94 -5.93
N SER A 231 17.52 14.09 -6.97
CA SER A 231 18.34 12.88 -7.05
C SER A 231 19.48 13.00 -8.06
N GLU A 232 20.35 11.99 -8.07
CA GLU A 232 21.45 11.84 -9.03
C GLU A 232 20.99 11.72 -10.50
N VAL A 233 19.71 11.39 -10.74
CA VAL A 233 19.16 11.26 -12.09
C VAL A 233 18.51 12.54 -12.62
N LYS A 234 18.62 13.68 -11.93
CA LYS A 234 17.98 14.96 -12.33
C LYS A 234 18.11 15.27 -13.83
N ALA A 235 19.32 15.27 -14.37
CA ALA A 235 19.55 15.61 -15.78
C ALA A 235 19.01 14.56 -16.77
N ALA A 236 18.85 13.30 -16.35
CA ALA A 236 18.15 12.29 -17.13
C ALA A 236 16.63 12.52 -17.05
N TRP A 237 16.11 12.77 -15.85
CA TRP A 237 14.70 13.04 -15.60
C TRP A 237 14.19 14.27 -16.37
N GLU A 238 14.93 15.38 -16.38
CA GLU A 238 14.54 16.59 -17.13
C GLU A 238 14.39 16.30 -18.64
N ARG A 239 15.26 15.46 -19.21
CA ARG A 239 15.17 15.03 -20.61
C ARG A 239 14.02 14.06 -20.85
N GLU A 240 13.86 13.08 -19.97
CA GLU A 240 12.75 12.10 -20.03
C GLU A 240 11.40 12.82 -19.95
N ARG A 241 11.25 13.77 -19.01
CA ARG A 241 10.05 14.60 -18.83
C ARG A 241 9.76 15.46 -20.06
N ALA A 242 10.77 16.11 -20.63
CA ALA A 242 10.61 16.91 -21.85
C ALA A 242 10.12 16.04 -23.03
N ALA A 243 10.71 14.86 -23.22
CA ALA A 243 10.30 13.93 -24.26
C ALA A 243 8.86 13.40 -24.07
N LEU A 244 8.43 13.19 -22.82
CA LEU A 244 7.05 12.79 -22.52
C LEU A 244 6.04 13.87 -22.92
N VAL A 245 6.31 15.13 -22.60
CA VAL A 245 5.43 16.26 -22.98
C VAL A 245 5.42 16.50 -24.49
N GLU A 246 6.53 16.25 -25.18
CA GLU A 246 6.59 16.30 -26.65
C GLU A 246 5.75 15.18 -27.29
N ALA A 247 5.77 13.98 -26.70
CA ALA A 247 5.01 12.83 -27.19
C ALA A 247 3.50 12.94 -26.89
N ASP A 248 3.13 13.58 -25.79
CA ASP A 248 1.75 13.77 -25.34
C ASP A 248 1.58 15.13 -24.66
N GLU A 249 0.96 16.08 -25.38
CA GLU A 249 0.69 17.42 -24.85
C GLU A 249 -0.24 17.40 -23.62
N GLY A 250 -1.04 16.34 -23.42
CA GLY A 250 -1.90 16.16 -22.24
C GLY A 250 -1.10 16.01 -20.94
N LEU A 251 0.18 15.66 -21.02
CA LEU A 251 1.10 15.59 -19.88
C LEU A 251 1.69 16.95 -19.49
N ARG A 252 1.44 18.02 -20.26
CA ARG A 252 1.92 19.37 -19.94
C ARG A 252 1.38 19.80 -18.58
N GLY A 253 2.27 20.24 -17.69
CA GLY A 253 1.92 20.66 -16.33
C GLY A 253 1.52 19.51 -15.37
N PHE A 254 1.60 18.25 -15.79
CA PHE A 254 1.24 17.11 -14.93
C PHE A 254 2.26 16.86 -13.82
N PHE A 255 3.54 17.00 -14.14
CA PHE A 255 4.66 16.82 -13.20
C PHE A 255 5.09 18.13 -12.52
N GLU A 256 4.57 19.27 -12.97
CA GLU A 256 4.98 20.58 -12.48
C GLU A 256 4.18 20.94 -11.23
N GLN A 257 4.90 21.35 -10.18
CA GLN A 257 4.28 21.92 -8.99
C GLN A 257 3.31 23.03 -9.40
N ARG A 258 2.11 23.05 -8.83
CA ARG A 258 1.25 24.24 -8.90
C ARG A 258 2.11 25.44 -8.46
N ALA A 259 2.34 26.38 -9.36
CA ALA A 259 2.97 27.65 -9.01
C ALA A 259 2.17 28.24 -7.85
N GLY A 260 2.81 28.33 -6.68
CA GLY A 260 2.15 28.71 -5.45
C GLY A 260 1.47 30.07 -5.61
N GLU A 261 0.21 30.11 -5.21
CA GLU A 261 -0.36 31.29 -4.55
C GLU A 261 0.56 31.59 -3.34
N GLU A 262 1.46 32.57 -3.50
CA GLU A 262 2.13 33.26 -2.39
C GLU A 262 1.13 34.10 -1.59
#